data_AF-A0A8X9A7U7-F1
#
_entry.id   AF-A0A8X9A7U7-F1
#
_cell.length_a   1.000
_cell.length_b   1.000
_cell.length_c   1.000
_cell.angle_alpha   90.00
_cell.angle_beta   90.00
_cell.angle_gamma   90.00
#
_symmetry.space_group_name_H-M   'P 1'
#
loop_
_entity.id
_entity.type
_entity.pdbx_description
1 polymer ?
#
loop_
_entity_poly.entity_id
_entity_poly.type
_entity_poly.pdbx_seq_one_letter_code
_entity_poly.pdbx_strand_id
1 'polypeptide(L)'
;MKDRFPKIHLVVLRDYIILENENENENVRGRESIPNVWQREAENLRKQLQYLQESHRKLLGEELAGLNIRDLQNLENQLETSLKGVRVKKASKNHGNAIHQENMELYRKMNIIVKENEELRKKVLSDYD
;
A
#
# COMPACT_ATOMS: atom_id res chain seq x y z
N MET A 1 14.11 -18.26 20.73
CA MET A 1 14.82 -17.09 21.31
C MET A 1 16.31 -17.40 21.13
N LYS A 2 17.11 -16.74 20.30
CA LYS A 2 17.30 -15.30 20.14
C LYS A 2 17.95 -15.00 18.78
N ASP A 3 17.52 -13.87 18.21
CA ASP A 3 18.31 -12.95 17.40
C ASP A 3 18.79 -13.42 16.03
N ARG A 4 17.83 -13.38 15.12
CA ARG A 4 18.04 -13.09 13.70
C ARG A 4 18.62 -11.67 13.62
N PHE A 5 19.94 -11.52 13.81
CA PHE A 5 20.61 -10.23 13.81
C PHE A 5 20.23 -9.45 12.53
N PRO A 6 19.74 -8.19 12.66
CA PRO A 6 19.35 -7.41 11.50
C PRO A 6 20.55 -7.23 10.58
N LYS A 7 20.36 -7.43 9.27
CA LYS A 7 21.40 -7.29 8.23
C LYS A 7 22.20 -5.98 8.35
N ILE A 8 21.60 -4.96 8.95
CA ILE A 8 22.19 -3.67 9.30
C ILE A 8 23.44 -3.84 10.17
N HIS A 9 23.44 -4.71 11.19
CA HIS A 9 24.60 -4.90 12.08
C HIS A 9 25.81 -5.51 11.36
N LEU A 10 25.57 -6.41 10.39
CA LEU A 10 26.62 -7.01 9.56
C LEU A 10 27.21 -5.98 8.58
N VAL A 11 26.38 -5.08 8.05
CA VAL A 11 26.85 -3.98 7.20
C VAL A 11 27.68 -2.99 8.03
N VAL A 12 27.21 -2.63 9.22
CA VAL A 12 27.95 -1.73 10.13
C VAL A 12 29.30 -2.31 10.54
N LEU A 13 29.37 -3.62 10.84
CA LEU A 13 30.64 -4.30 11.13
C LEU A 13 31.57 -4.36 9.92
N ARG A 14 31.03 -4.61 8.72
CA ARG A 14 31.82 -4.62 7.47
C ARG A 14 32.42 -3.24 7.20
N ASP A 15 31.63 -2.20 7.38
CA ASP A 15 32.07 -0.81 7.16
C ASP A 15 33.06 -0.36 8.25
N TYR A 16 32.91 -0.81 9.50
CA TYR A 16 33.88 -0.59 10.58
C TYR A 16 35.24 -1.24 10.28
N ILE A 17 35.24 -2.48 9.76
CA ILE A 17 36.47 -3.18 9.37
C ILE A 17 37.17 -2.49 8.19
N ILE A 18 36.42 -1.93 7.23
CA ILE A 18 36.99 -1.18 6.11
C ILE A 18 37.70 0.10 6.62
N LEU A 19 37.12 0.79 7.60
CA LEU A 19 37.71 1.99 8.22
C LEU A 19 39.02 1.72 8.98
N GLU A 20 39.15 0.55 9.60
CA GLU A 20 40.37 0.18 10.35
C GLU A 20 41.56 -0.10 9.41
N ASN A 21 41.29 -0.49 8.15
CA ASN A 21 42.30 -0.75 7.12
C ASN A 21 42.68 0.50 6.28
N GLU A 22 41.81 1.52 6.20
CA GLU A 22 42.08 2.75 5.42
C GLU A 22 42.87 3.83 6.19
N ASN A 23 43.00 3.73 7.52
CA ASN A 23 43.74 4.70 8.34
C ASN A 23 45.27 4.71 8.10
N GLU A 24 45.83 3.70 7.43
CA GLU A 24 47.26 3.66 7.10
C GLU A 24 47.63 4.46 5.82
N ASN A 25 46.67 4.88 5.00
CA ASN A 25 46.96 5.52 3.71
C ASN A 25 46.10 6.78 3.45
N GLU A 26 46.79 7.92 3.33
CA GLU A 26 46.40 9.18 2.66
C GLU A 26 45.67 10.31 3.43
N ASN A 27 46.47 11.34 3.71
CA ASN A 27 46.28 12.75 3.31
C ASN A 27 44.86 13.36 3.39
N VAL A 28 44.68 14.12 4.47
CA VAL A 28 43.49 14.82 4.92
C VAL A 28 43.23 16.09 4.11
N ARG A 29 42.09 16.18 3.39
CA ARG A 29 41.35 17.47 3.25
C ARG A 29 39.93 17.46 2.65
N GLY A 30 39.29 16.31 2.37
CA GLY A 30 37.96 16.38 1.75
C GLY A 30 37.07 15.13 1.76
N ARG A 31 37.33 14.13 2.61
CA ARG A 31 36.40 13.00 2.75
C ARG A 31 35.60 13.15 4.05
N GLU A 32 34.30 13.38 3.93
CA GLU A 32 33.38 13.16 5.05
C GLU A 32 33.54 11.69 5.47
N SER A 33 33.95 11.44 6.72
CA SER A 33 34.08 10.07 7.24
C SER A 33 32.73 9.34 7.14
N ILE A 34 32.73 8.05 6.78
CA ILE A 34 31.52 7.24 6.57
C ILE A 34 30.50 7.37 7.75
N PRO A 35 30.92 7.36 9.04
CA PRO A 35 30.05 7.68 10.17
C PRO A 35 29.29 9.02 10.06
N ASN A 36 29.93 10.07 9.55
CA ASN A 36 29.31 11.40 9.39
C ASN A 36 28.25 11.39 8.27
N VAL A 37 28.47 10.61 7.21
CA VAL A 37 27.50 10.42 6.12
C VAL A 37 26.24 9.71 6.63
N TRP A 38 26.39 8.64 7.40
CA TRP A 38 25.25 7.92 7.97
C TRP A 38 24.51 8.72 9.03
N GLN A 39 25.23 9.52 9.82
CA GLN A 39 24.60 10.44 10.76
C GLN A 39 23.74 11.47 10.03
N ARG A 40 24.27 12.10 8.98
CA ARG A 40 23.54 13.05 8.15
C ARG A 40 22.32 12.42 7.48
N GLU A 41 22.45 11.20 6.97
CA GLU A 41 21.33 10.49 6.35
C GLU A 41 20.25 10.15 7.37
N ALA A 42 20.64 9.71 8.58
CA ALA A 42 19.70 9.45 9.67
C ALA A 42 18.97 10.74 10.12
N GLU A 43 19.65 11.88 10.16
CA GLU A 43 19.04 13.18 10.43
C GLU A 43 18.06 13.60 9.33
N ASN A 44 18.42 13.40 8.06
CA ASN A 44 17.55 13.69 6.92
C ASN A 44 16.26 12.84 6.96
N LEU A 45 16.39 11.53 7.21
CA LEU A 45 15.25 10.63 7.35
C LEU A 45 14.34 11.01 8.52
N ARG A 46 14.92 11.43 9.66
CA ARG A 46 14.14 11.93 10.80
C ARG A 46 13.32 13.16 10.43
N LYS A 47 13.90 14.11 9.69
CA LYS A 47 13.18 15.31 9.22
C LYS A 47 12.04 14.95 8.27
N GLN A 48 12.28 14.05 7.32
CA GLN A 48 11.23 13.58 6.39
C GLN A 48 10.09 12.90 7.14
N LEU A 49 10.40 12.08 8.14
CA LEU A 49 9.39 11.43 8.97
C LEU A 49 8.55 12.45 9.75
N GLN A 50 9.19 13.44 10.37
CA GLN A 50 8.50 14.50 11.11
C GLN A 50 7.54 15.28 10.20
N TYR A 51 8.02 15.69 9.02
CA TYR A 51 7.20 16.38 8.02
C TYR A 51 5.98 15.53 7.60
N LEU A 52 6.20 14.23 7.34
CA LEU A 52 5.12 13.32 6.97
C LEU A 52 4.08 13.18 8.09
N GLN A 53 4.52 13.05 9.34
CA GLN A 53 3.62 12.95 10.49
C GLN A 53 2.80 14.22 10.69
N GLU A 54 3.42 15.39 10.57
CA GLU A 54 2.73 16.68 10.66
C GLU A 54 1.72 16.86 9.52
N SER A 55 2.10 16.51 8.29
CA SER A 55 1.20 16.50 7.14
C SER A 55 0.00 15.58 7.36
N HIS A 56 0.22 14.39 7.92
CA HIS A 56 -0.85 13.44 8.25
C HIS A 56 -1.82 14.01 9.29
N ARG A 57 -1.32 14.65 10.36
CA ARG A 57 -2.16 15.32 11.37
C ARG A 57 -3.02 16.42 10.73
N LYS A 58 -2.43 17.26 9.87
CA LYS A 58 -3.17 18.28 9.11
C LYS A 58 -4.26 17.66 8.23
N LEU A 59 -3.95 16.57 7.51
CA LEU A 59 -4.95 15.84 6.71
C LEU A 59 -6.08 15.24 7.56
N LEU A 60 -5.83 14.93 8.83
CA LEU A 60 -6.86 14.52 9.80
C LEU A 60 -7.64 15.70 10.42
N GLY A 61 -7.29 16.93 10.08
CA GLY A 61 -7.90 18.14 10.63
C GLY A 61 -7.34 18.57 12.00
N GLU A 62 -6.18 18.02 12.39
CA GLU A 62 -5.49 18.38 13.63
C GLU A 62 -4.47 19.51 13.38
N GLU A 63 -4.14 20.27 14.43
CA GLU A 63 -3.08 21.31 14.40
C GLU A 63 -3.22 22.37 13.28
N LEU A 64 -4.46 22.71 12.89
CA LEU A 64 -4.73 23.63 11.79
C LEU A 64 -4.50 25.12 12.09
N ALA A 65 -4.34 25.49 13.36
CA ALA A 65 -4.24 26.89 13.81
C ALA A 65 -3.06 27.67 13.21
N GLY A 66 -2.04 26.97 12.66
CA GLY A 66 -0.89 27.58 11.99
C GLY A 66 -1.04 27.75 10.48
N LEU A 67 -2.15 27.32 9.88
CA LEU A 67 -2.37 27.42 8.43
C LEU A 67 -3.09 28.71 8.06
N ASN A 68 -2.68 29.32 6.96
CA ASN A 68 -3.43 30.43 6.37
C ASN A 68 -4.62 29.91 5.55
N ILE A 69 -5.49 30.82 5.11
CA ILE A 69 -6.71 30.49 4.35
C ILE A 69 -6.39 29.71 3.06
N ARG A 70 -5.32 30.06 2.35
CA ARG A 70 -4.92 29.38 1.11
C ARG A 70 -4.47 27.95 1.39
N ASP A 71 -3.71 27.74 2.45
CA ASP A 71 -3.24 26.41 2.85
C ASP A 71 -4.41 25.53 3.29
N LEU A 72 -5.38 26.10 4.00
CA LEU A 72 -6.63 25.41 4.37
C LEU A 72 -7.47 25.03 3.14
N GLN A 73 -7.63 25.94 2.18
CA GLN A 73 -8.33 25.65 0.92
C GLN A 73 -7.63 24.54 0.11
N ASN A 74 -6.30 24.56 0.05
CA ASN A 74 -5.54 23.50 -0.61
C ASN A 74 -5.75 22.15 0.06
N LEU A 75 -5.72 22.11 1.40
CA LEU A 75 -5.96 20.93 2.20
C LEU A 75 -7.37 20.36 1.96
N GLU A 76 -8.38 21.24 1.96
CA GLU A 76 -9.77 20.87 1.68
C GLU A 76 -9.93 20.29 0.28
N ASN A 77 -9.39 20.96 -0.75
CA ASN A 77 -9.42 20.48 -2.14
C ASN A 77 -8.75 19.10 -2.29
N GLN A 78 -7.63 18.88 -1.60
CA GLN A 78 -6.93 17.60 -1.60
C GLN A 78 -7.78 16.49 -0.97
N LEU A 79 -8.41 16.76 0.18
CA LEU A 79 -9.28 15.82 0.87
C LEU A 79 -10.52 15.49 0.04
N GLU A 80 -11.17 16.50 -0.53
CA GLU A 80 -12.36 16.32 -1.36
C GLU A 80 -12.06 15.46 -2.59
N THR A 81 -10.98 15.77 -3.31
CA THR A 81 -10.58 15.04 -4.52
C THR A 81 -10.25 13.58 -4.19
N SER A 82 -9.48 13.35 -3.12
CA SER A 82 -9.12 12.01 -2.67
C SER A 82 -10.36 11.20 -2.25
N LEU A 83 -11.25 11.80 -1.46
CA LEU A 83 -12.47 11.17 -0.98
C LEU A 83 -13.40 10.79 -2.14
N LYS A 84 -13.55 11.66 -3.13
CA LYS A 84 -14.30 11.37 -4.37
C LYS A 84 -13.71 10.14 -5.08
N GLY A 85 -12.38 10.09 -5.23
CA GLY A 85 -11.70 8.94 -5.82
C GLY A 85 -11.95 7.63 -5.07
N VAL A 86 -11.89 7.65 -3.73
CA VAL A 86 -12.19 6.48 -2.89
C VAL A 86 -13.64 6.01 -3.08
N ARG A 87 -14.60 6.94 -3.09
CA ARG A 87 -16.02 6.64 -3.28
C ARG A 87 -16.29 5.98 -4.64
N VAL A 88 -15.70 6.50 -5.71
CA VAL A 88 -15.84 5.92 -7.06
C VAL A 88 -15.29 4.50 -7.12
N LYS A 89 -14.07 4.27 -6.59
CA LYS A 89 -13.47 2.93 -6.55
C LYS A 89 -14.32 1.94 -5.75
N LYS A 90 -14.87 2.36 -4.60
CA LYS A 90 -15.75 1.53 -3.78
C LYS A 90 -17.05 1.19 -4.51
N ALA A 91 -17.67 2.16 -5.18
CA ALA A 91 -18.89 1.95 -5.95
C ALA A 91 -18.66 0.95 -7.10
N SER A 92 -17.57 1.11 -7.87
CA SER A 92 -17.20 0.18 -8.94
C SER A 92 -16.99 -1.26 -8.43
N LYS A 93 -16.28 -1.43 -7.31
CA LYS A 93 -16.07 -2.76 -6.70
C LYS A 93 -17.39 -3.40 -6.25
N ASN A 94 -18.27 -2.63 -5.62
CA ASN A 94 -19.56 -3.13 -5.18
C ASN A 94 -20.44 -3.54 -6.37
N HIS A 95 -20.41 -2.78 -7.47
CA HIS A 95 -21.12 -3.14 -8.69
C HIS A 95 -20.61 -4.45 -9.29
N GLY A 96 -19.29 -4.65 -9.35
CA GLY A 96 -18.70 -5.92 -9.79
C GLY A 96 -19.12 -7.11 -8.92
N ASN A 97 -19.21 -6.92 -7.60
CA ASN A 97 -19.70 -7.96 -6.69
C ASN A 97 -21.17 -8.31 -6.96
N ALA A 98 -22.02 -7.32 -7.22
CA ALA A 98 -23.43 -7.55 -7.53
C ALA A 98 -23.61 -8.33 -8.84
N ILE A 99 -22.89 -7.95 -9.89
CA ILE A 99 -22.89 -8.68 -11.17
C ILE A 99 -22.41 -10.12 -10.98
N HIS A 100 -21.34 -10.33 -10.19
CA HIS A 100 -20.83 -11.68 -9.93
C HIS A 100 -21.87 -12.56 -9.22
N GLN A 101 -22.58 -12.02 -8.23
CA GLN A 101 -23.66 -12.72 -7.52
C GLN A 101 -24.79 -13.09 -8.48
N GLU A 102 -25.24 -12.17 -9.32
CA GLU A 102 -26.28 -12.41 -10.32
C GLU A 102 -25.89 -13.52 -11.30
N ASN A 103 -24.66 -13.49 -11.82
CA ASN A 103 -24.14 -14.54 -12.70
C ASN A 103 -24.17 -15.92 -12.02
N MET A 104 -23.78 -16.01 -10.76
CA MET A 104 -23.82 -17.26 -9.99
C MET A 104 -25.25 -17.80 -9.79
N GLU A 105 -26.24 -16.92 -9.68
CA GLU A 105 -27.65 -17.31 -9.63
C GLU A 105 -28.15 -17.79 -10.99
N LEU A 106 -27.78 -17.09 -12.07
CA LEU A 106 -28.13 -17.49 -13.44
C LEU A 106 -27.55 -18.86 -13.80
N TYR A 107 -26.28 -19.14 -13.46
CA TYR A 107 -25.69 -20.47 -13.65
C TYR A 107 -26.45 -21.57 -12.90
N ARG A 108 -26.87 -21.29 -11.65
CA ARG A 108 -27.69 -22.23 -10.88
C ARG A 108 -29.03 -22.50 -11.55
N LYS A 109 -29.74 -21.46 -11.99
CA LYS A 109 -31.02 -21.58 -12.71
C LYS A 109 -30.85 -22.35 -14.01
N MET A 110 -29.81 -22.07 -14.78
CA MET A 110 -29.51 -22.78 -16.03
C MET A 110 -29.32 -24.28 -15.81
N ASN A 111 -28.56 -24.66 -14.78
CA ASN A 111 -28.33 -26.08 -14.46
C ASN A 111 -29.62 -26.83 -14.08
N ILE A 112 -30.57 -26.16 -13.40
CA ILE A 112 -31.87 -26.74 -13.06
C ILE A 112 -32.68 -26.98 -14.34
N ILE A 113 -32.79 -25.96 -15.20
CA ILE A 113 -33.54 -26.04 -16.46
C ILE A 113 -32.98 -27.13 -17.38
N VAL A 114 -31.65 -27.26 -17.46
CA VAL A 114 -31.02 -28.32 -18.26
C VAL A 114 -31.42 -29.71 -17.76
N LYS A 115 -31.41 -29.93 -16.44
CA LYS A 115 -31.82 -31.21 -15.84
C LYS A 115 -33.30 -31.51 -16.07
N GLU A 116 -34.18 -30.53 -15.80
CA GLU A 116 -35.62 -30.69 -16.04
C GLU A 116 -35.92 -31.00 -17.50
N ASN A 117 -35.26 -30.31 -18.44
CA ASN A 117 -35.40 -30.60 -19.86
C ASN A 117 -34.92 -32.00 -20.25
N GLU A 118 -33.85 -32.50 -19.63
CA GLU A 118 -33.39 -33.87 -19.85
C GLU A 118 -34.41 -34.90 -19.36
N GLU A 119 -34.99 -34.69 -18.18
CA GLU A 119 -36.04 -35.56 -17.63
C GLU A 119 -37.31 -35.54 -18.49
N LEU A 120 -37.73 -34.36 -18.95
CA LEU A 120 -38.88 -34.23 -19.84
C LEU A 120 -38.65 -34.95 -21.17
N ARG A 121 -37.45 -34.84 -21.76
CA ARG A 121 -37.08 -35.58 -22.98
C ARG A 121 -37.14 -37.09 -22.80
N LYS A 122 -36.71 -37.60 -21.64
CA LYS A 122 -36.81 -39.03 -21.31
C LYS A 122 -38.27 -39.49 -21.21
N LYS A 123 -39.14 -38.70 -20.54
CA LYS A 123 -40.58 -39.00 -20.44
C LYS A 123 -41.27 -39.01 -21.79
N VAL A 124 -41.01 -38.01 -22.62
CA VAL A 124 -41.57 -37.96 -23.98
C VAL A 124 -41.16 -39.21 -24.77
N LEU A 125 -39.89 -39.64 -24.67
CA LEU A 125 -39.43 -40.85 -25.37
C LEU A 125 -40.11 -42.12 -24.86
N SER A 126 -40.36 -42.25 -23.55
CA SER A 126 -41.03 -43.42 -22.97
C SER A 126 -42.53 -43.51 -23.25
N ASP A 127 -43.18 -42.39 -23.62
CA ASP A 127 -44.61 -42.36 -23.96
C ASP A 127 -44.90 -42.83 -25.41
N TYR A 128 -43.85 -43.06 -26.22
CA TYR A 128 -43.95 -43.57 -27.60
C TYR A 128 -43.65 -45.08 -27.74
N ASP A 129 -43.24 -45.76 -26.66
CA ASP A 129 -43.01 -47.21 -26.57
C ASP A 129 -44.20 -47.92 -25.89
#